data_AF-A0AA39Y6M5-F1
#
_entry.id   AF-A0AA39Y6M5-F1
#
_cell.length_a   1.000
_cell.length_b   1.000
_cell.length_c   1.000
_cell.angle_alpha   90.00
_cell.angle_beta   90.00
_cell.angle_gamma   90.00
#
_symmetry.space_group_name_H-M   'P 1'
#
loop_
_entity.id
_entity.type
_entity.pdbx_description
1 polymer ?
#
loop_
_entity_poly.entity_id
_entity_poly.type
_entity_poly.pdbx_seq_one_letter_code
_entity_poly.pdbx_strand_id
1 'polypeptide(L)'
;MTWGSYYYCAICGGPFGGCNFQTGSERCSFQATEEDETVQDGFNRGYDQNIIQHVEVLWTEIMLILGLKRDETACIVGPAFLEHGSGSSGVELDADEDGRYRTLRSHGKFYTYINSNGFDYAWKPLFPFHWPCYKLLARALTETNSNVPVATTTNQIDKHVLFIVMERKINTASKCLNLDYGLAATSQDYCWRSIPGYELLVAPFDETPSTSTLLRTTCTISPDALHFPAVKGDLTAKVKSDPFQKLPNEIIGIILGFPIDIVSVLNLCRASWSVRCVLQDNDLFWKGRIRIDLPCFFELHQLMAEDPELLRGKNVKGLLLALHEMTRPMKGMTGPFMGLANRRRVWSVCEQIAALYWDVARES
;
A
#
# COMPACT_ATOMS: atom_id res chain seq x y z
N MET A 1 -3.89 -21.58 20.89
CA MET A 1 -4.17 -20.17 20.52
C MET A 1 -2.84 -19.46 20.34
N THR A 2 -2.48 -19.17 19.10
CA THR A 2 -1.38 -18.26 18.78
C THR A 2 -1.88 -16.84 19.04
N TRP A 3 -1.24 -16.14 19.97
CA TRP A 3 -1.55 -14.74 20.26
C TRP A 3 -1.00 -13.86 19.12
N GLY A 4 -1.80 -12.95 18.59
CA GLY A 4 -1.36 -12.03 17.52
C GLY A 4 -0.25 -11.08 17.97
N SER A 5 0.46 -10.48 17.01
CA SER A 5 1.51 -9.49 17.30
C SER A 5 0.96 -8.28 18.08
N TYR A 6 1.72 -7.81 19.07
CA TYR A 6 1.44 -6.61 19.88
C TYR A 6 1.90 -5.31 19.22
N TYR A 7 2.73 -5.41 18.19
CA TYR A 7 3.24 -4.30 17.40
C TYR A 7 2.92 -4.51 15.94
N TYR A 8 2.81 -3.43 15.19
CA TYR A 8 2.47 -3.47 13.78
C TYR A 8 3.59 -2.89 12.93
N CYS A 9 3.68 -3.35 11.69
CA CYS A 9 4.64 -2.84 10.74
C CYS A 9 4.52 -1.32 10.58
N ALA A 10 5.66 -0.61 10.72
CA ALA A 10 5.79 0.83 10.57
C ALA A 10 5.12 1.36 9.30
N ILE A 11 5.22 0.58 8.22
CA ILE A 11 4.87 0.99 6.86
C ILE A 11 3.47 0.47 6.48
N CYS A 12 3.18 -0.82 6.64
CA CYS A 12 1.88 -1.35 6.20
C CYS A 12 0.83 -1.46 7.30
N GLY A 13 1.19 -1.26 8.57
CA GLY A 13 0.30 -1.45 9.72
C GLY A 13 -0.16 -2.90 9.91
N GLY A 14 0.44 -3.86 9.21
CA GLY A 14 0.12 -5.28 9.29
C GLY A 14 0.81 -6.01 10.45
N PRO A 15 0.46 -7.29 10.68
CA PRO A 15 1.01 -8.10 11.76
C PRO A 15 2.40 -8.62 11.42
N PHE A 16 3.12 -9.07 12.45
CA PHE A 16 4.33 -9.89 12.30
C PHE A 16 4.02 -11.35 12.67
N GLY A 17 3.41 -12.12 11.77
CA GLY A 17 2.93 -13.47 12.07
C GLY A 17 1.67 -13.52 12.96
N GLY A 18 1.38 -14.69 13.54
CA GLY A 18 0.23 -14.89 14.44
C GLY A 18 -1.15 -14.76 13.76
N CYS A 19 -1.20 -14.97 12.44
CA CYS A 19 -2.45 -14.99 11.70
C CYS A 19 -3.23 -16.28 11.98
N ASN A 20 -4.47 -16.15 12.44
CA ASN A 20 -5.35 -17.31 12.65
C ASN A 20 -6.11 -17.63 11.36
N PHE A 21 -6.32 -18.91 11.10
CA PHE A 21 -7.01 -19.42 9.93
C PHE A 21 -8.18 -20.32 10.33
N GLN A 22 -9.22 -20.34 9.50
CA GLN A 22 -10.37 -21.22 9.66
C GLN A 22 -10.66 -21.96 8.36
N THR A 23 -11.20 -23.17 8.49
CA THR A 23 -11.58 -24.02 7.36
C THR A 23 -13.08 -23.93 7.16
N GLY A 24 -13.52 -23.34 6.05
CA GLY A 24 -14.94 -23.32 5.64
C GLY A 24 -15.54 -21.92 5.51
N SER A 25 -16.34 -21.76 4.45
CA SER A 25 -16.98 -20.50 4.06
C SER A 25 -18.28 -20.26 4.82
N GLU A 26 -18.27 -20.28 6.15
CA GLU A 26 -19.28 -19.50 6.85
C GLU A 26 -18.93 -18.02 6.66
N ARG A 27 -19.17 -17.54 5.42
CA ARG A 27 -19.41 -16.13 5.15
C ARG A 27 -20.49 -15.76 6.14
N CYS A 28 -20.11 -15.18 7.28
CA CYS A 28 -21.07 -14.58 8.18
C CYS A 28 -21.86 -13.62 7.31
N SER A 29 -23.09 -14.00 7.00
CA SER A 29 -24.08 -13.17 6.34
C SER A 29 -24.43 -12.09 7.35
N PHE A 30 -23.55 -11.10 7.49
CA PHE A 30 -23.84 -9.87 8.19
C PHE A 30 -24.79 -9.07 7.30
N GLN A 31 -26.06 -9.47 7.28
CA GLN A 31 -27.13 -8.48 7.24
C GLN A 31 -27.12 -7.84 8.62
N ALA A 32 -26.43 -6.69 8.72
CA ALA A 32 -26.49 -5.88 9.92
C ALA A 32 -27.94 -5.42 10.12
N THR A 33 -28.62 -6.04 11.07
CA THR A 33 -29.79 -5.44 11.72
C THR A 33 -29.25 -4.90 13.05
N GLU A 34 -29.55 -3.65 13.36
CA GLU A 34 -28.98 -2.86 14.47
C GLU A 34 -29.42 -3.33 15.87
N GLU A 35 -29.89 -4.55 16.03
CA GLU A 35 -30.47 -5.06 17.27
C GLU A 35 -29.99 -6.49 17.53
N ASP A 36 -28.75 -6.66 18.03
CA ASP A 36 -28.40 -7.83 18.87
C ASP A 36 -27.02 -7.63 19.53
N GLU A 37 -27.00 -6.96 20.68
CA GLU A 37 -25.85 -6.79 21.57
C GLU A 37 -25.52 -8.04 22.42
N THR A 38 -25.88 -9.25 21.97
CA THR A 38 -25.54 -10.48 22.69
C THR A 38 -25.07 -11.61 21.77
N VAL A 39 -23.92 -11.44 21.13
CA VAL A 39 -23.23 -12.55 20.45
C VAL A 39 -22.12 -13.09 21.35
N GLN A 40 -22.33 -14.30 21.84
CA GLN A 40 -21.36 -15.10 22.61
C GLN A 40 -19.99 -15.16 21.91
N ASP A 41 -18.94 -15.04 22.73
CA ASP A 41 -17.50 -14.96 22.46
C ASP A 41 -16.86 -16.20 21.78
N GLY A 42 -17.59 -16.90 20.90
CA GLY A 42 -17.26 -18.28 20.48
C GLY A 42 -17.21 -18.61 18.99
N PHE A 43 -17.54 -17.71 18.05
CA PHE A 43 -17.69 -18.09 16.63
C PHE A 43 -16.72 -17.35 15.67
N ASN A 44 -15.99 -18.15 14.88
CA ASN A 44 -15.22 -17.83 13.66
C ASN A 44 -14.22 -16.67 13.72
N ARG A 45 -13.08 -16.91 14.39
CA ARG A 45 -11.92 -15.99 14.40
C ARG A 45 -10.81 -16.54 13.50
N GLY A 46 -10.74 -16.11 12.25
CA GLY A 46 -9.61 -16.41 11.37
C GLY A 46 -9.86 -16.06 9.91
N TYR A 47 -8.80 -15.99 9.13
CA TYR A 47 -8.88 -15.87 7.67
C TYR A 47 -9.40 -17.16 7.04
N ASP A 48 -10.20 -17.05 5.98
CA ASP A 48 -10.68 -18.21 5.22
C ASP A 48 -9.56 -18.80 4.36
N GLN A 49 -9.22 -20.08 4.61
CA GLN A 49 -8.17 -20.80 3.87
C GLN A 49 -8.48 -20.99 2.37
N ASN A 50 -9.74 -20.82 1.95
CA ASN A 50 -10.11 -20.84 0.54
C ASN A 50 -9.83 -19.52 -0.18
N ILE A 51 -9.61 -18.44 0.58
CA ILE A 51 -9.32 -17.10 0.04
C ILE A 51 -7.82 -16.83 0.10
N ILE A 52 -7.17 -17.14 1.24
CA ILE A 52 -5.74 -16.98 1.43
C ILE A 52 -5.16 -18.15 2.22
N GLN A 53 -4.08 -18.73 1.69
CA GLN A 53 -3.42 -19.87 2.30
C GLN A 53 -2.39 -19.43 3.33
N HIS A 54 -2.10 -20.31 4.28
CA HIS A 54 -1.08 -20.04 5.31
C HIS A 54 0.30 -19.72 4.71
N VAL A 55 0.69 -20.42 3.64
CA VAL A 55 1.97 -20.16 2.95
C VAL A 55 2.05 -18.74 2.39
N GLU A 56 0.91 -18.16 2.01
CA GLU A 56 0.83 -16.81 1.43
C GLU A 56 0.96 -15.71 2.47
N VAL A 57 0.85 -16.00 3.78
CA VAL A 57 1.05 -14.97 4.82
C VAL A 57 2.42 -15.03 5.48
N LEU A 58 3.25 -16.03 5.17
CA LEU A 58 4.56 -16.23 5.80
C LEU A 58 5.51 -15.05 5.61
N TRP A 59 5.33 -14.24 4.57
CA TRP A 59 6.10 -13.01 4.37
C TRP A 59 5.93 -12.00 5.53
N THR A 60 4.83 -12.10 6.29
CA THR A 60 4.58 -11.26 7.47
C THR A 60 5.45 -11.66 8.66
N GLU A 61 6.01 -12.87 8.70
CA GLU A 61 6.80 -13.34 9.85
C GLU A 61 8.22 -12.75 9.85
N ILE A 62 8.72 -12.35 8.68
CA ILE A 62 10.06 -11.78 8.51
C ILE A 62 9.99 -10.27 8.69
N MET A 63 10.63 -9.77 9.75
CA MET A 63 10.76 -8.34 9.98
C MET A 63 12.20 -7.85 9.81
N LEU A 64 12.31 -6.56 9.53
CA LEU A 64 13.51 -5.75 9.61
C LEU A 64 13.27 -4.69 10.67
N ILE A 65 14.35 -4.20 11.27
CA ILE A 65 14.29 -3.20 12.33
C ILE A 65 15.18 -2.02 11.92
N LEU A 66 14.60 -0.82 11.89
CA LEU A 66 15.36 0.43 11.87
C LEU A 66 15.59 0.91 13.30
N GLY A 67 16.83 1.27 13.61
CA GLY A 67 17.22 1.80 14.90
C GLY A 67 18.53 2.59 14.82
N LEU A 68 18.91 3.22 15.92
CA LEU A 68 20.21 3.87 16.09
C LEU A 68 21.19 2.91 16.79
N LYS A 69 22.43 2.89 16.31
CA LYS A 69 23.56 2.29 17.02
C LYS A 69 23.99 3.20 18.18
N ARG A 70 24.92 2.72 19.01
CA ARG A 70 25.51 3.48 20.13
C ARG A 70 26.19 4.79 19.71
N ASP A 71 26.67 4.88 18.48
CA ASP A 71 27.30 6.06 17.91
C ASP A 71 26.27 7.00 17.21
N GLU A 72 24.98 6.81 17.50
CA GLU A 72 23.85 7.54 16.90
C GLU A 72 23.70 7.34 15.37
N THR A 73 24.44 6.39 14.77
CA THR A 73 24.28 6.07 13.35
C THR A 73 23.03 5.22 13.13
N ALA A 74 22.17 5.65 12.20
CA ALA A 74 20.98 4.89 11.86
C ALA A 74 21.32 3.66 11.01
N CYS A 75 20.76 2.51 11.39
CA CYS A 75 20.94 1.26 10.65
C CYS A 75 19.66 0.44 10.60
N ILE A 76 19.55 -0.36 9.54
CA ILE A 76 18.51 -1.36 9.36
C ILE A 76 19.15 -2.73 9.57
N VAL A 77 18.50 -3.56 10.36
CA VAL A 77 19.00 -4.88 10.76
C VAL A 77 17.88 -5.93 10.60
N GLY A 78 18.25 -7.12 10.14
CA GLY A 78 17.36 -8.27 9.96
C GLY A 78 18.02 -9.35 9.09
N PRO A 79 17.39 -10.51 8.89
CA PRO A 79 16.03 -10.85 9.32
C PRO A 79 15.88 -10.94 10.85
N ALA A 80 14.68 -10.65 11.32
CA ALA A 80 14.32 -10.69 12.72
C ALA A 80 12.95 -11.35 12.89
N PHE A 81 12.73 -11.99 14.04
CA PHE A 81 11.52 -12.76 14.33
C PHE A 81 10.92 -12.37 15.69
N LEU A 82 9.59 -12.47 15.81
CA LEU A 82 8.94 -12.26 17.09
C LEU A 82 9.17 -13.45 18.01
N GLU A 83 9.67 -13.19 19.21
CA GLU A 83 9.75 -14.20 20.27
C GLU A 83 8.53 -14.05 21.20
N HIS A 84 7.75 -15.12 21.32
CA HIS A 84 6.64 -15.18 22.27
C HIS A 84 7.13 -15.59 23.67
N GLY A 85 7.46 -14.60 24.52
CA GLY A 85 7.73 -14.82 25.93
C GLY A 85 6.47 -14.71 26.81
N SER A 86 6.51 -15.32 28.00
CA SER A 86 5.46 -15.21 29.03
C SER A 86 5.35 -13.75 29.56
N GLY A 87 4.58 -12.92 28.87
CA GLY A 87 4.19 -11.57 29.33
C GLY A 87 4.81 -10.39 28.58
N SER A 88 5.73 -10.60 27.63
CA SER A 88 6.29 -9.53 26.78
C SER A 88 6.79 -10.09 25.46
N SER A 89 6.35 -9.52 24.33
CA SER A 89 6.93 -9.82 23.01
C SER A 89 8.19 -9.00 22.80
N GLY A 90 9.31 -9.72 22.65
CA GLY A 90 10.59 -9.15 22.24
C GLY A 90 10.89 -9.54 20.80
N VAL A 91 11.77 -8.77 20.15
CA VAL A 91 12.36 -9.18 18.88
C VAL A 91 13.64 -9.96 19.15
N GLU A 92 13.85 -11.06 18.42
CA GLU A 92 15.13 -11.76 18.32
C GLU A 92 15.74 -11.48 16.93
N LEU A 93 17.05 -11.22 16.90
CA LEU A 93 17.80 -10.99 15.67
C LEU A 93 18.59 -12.27 15.35
N ASP A 94 18.50 -12.77 14.12
CA ASP A 94 19.46 -13.77 13.65
C ASP A 94 20.85 -13.13 13.60
N ALA A 95 21.82 -13.74 14.27
CA ALA A 95 23.19 -13.22 14.29
C ALA A 95 23.88 -13.48 12.93
N ASP A 96 24.35 -12.43 12.23
CA ASP A 96 25.37 -12.67 11.18
C ASP A 96 26.73 -13.02 11.80
N GLU A 97 27.49 -13.78 11.02
CA GLU A 97 28.91 -14.10 11.19
C GLU A 97 29.79 -12.86 11.48
N ASP A 98 29.39 -11.66 11.03
CA ASP A 98 30.14 -10.40 11.20
C ASP A 98 29.94 -9.70 12.56
N GLY A 99 29.08 -10.19 13.45
CA GLY A 99 28.85 -9.59 14.77
C GLY A 99 28.24 -8.17 14.76
N ARG A 100 27.75 -7.67 13.62
CA ARG A 100 27.12 -6.34 13.47
C ARG A 100 25.95 -6.14 14.44
N TYR A 101 25.24 -7.20 14.77
CA TYR A 101 24.09 -7.22 15.69
C TYR A 101 24.44 -6.87 17.13
N ARG A 102 25.68 -7.18 17.57
CA ARG A 102 26.18 -6.79 18.91
C ARG A 102 26.26 -5.27 19.09
N THR A 103 26.19 -4.50 18.00
CA THR A 103 26.31 -3.03 18.03
C THR A 103 24.98 -2.28 18.22
N LEU A 104 23.83 -2.94 18.00
CA LEU A 104 22.54 -2.37 18.40
C LEU A 104 22.38 -2.44 19.92
N ARG A 105 22.63 -3.61 20.55
CA ARG A 105 22.87 -3.83 21.99
C ARG A 105 23.59 -5.18 22.23
N SER A 106 24.25 -5.32 23.38
CA SER A 106 24.92 -6.55 23.83
C SER A 106 23.95 -7.40 24.66
N HIS A 107 23.36 -8.44 24.06
CA HIS A 107 22.43 -9.43 24.62
C HIS A 107 21.04 -8.90 25.03
N GLY A 108 19.98 -9.61 24.63
CA GLY A 108 18.64 -9.48 25.23
C GLY A 108 17.57 -8.88 24.31
N LYS A 109 16.35 -9.38 24.51
CA LYS A 109 15.07 -9.05 23.83
C LYS A 109 14.91 -7.54 23.55
N PHE A 110 14.52 -7.19 22.33
CA PHE A 110 14.30 -5.80 21.93
C PHE A 110 12.81 -5.39 22.04
N TYR A 111 12.56 -4.16 22.49
CA TYR A 111 11.22 -3.56 22.48
C TYR A 111 11.08 -2.60 21.30
N THR A 112 10.06 -2.84 20.48
CA THR A 112 9.69 -1.95 19.36
C THR A 112 8.73 -0.89 19.87
N TYR A 113 8.89 0.35 19.39
CA TYR A 113 8.04 1.50 19.75
C TYR A 113 7.76 1.65 21.24
N ILE A 114 8.65 2.29 22.00
CA ILE A 114 8.28 2.95 23.27
C ILE A 114 9.01 4.30 23.34
N ASN A 115 8.29 5.37 23.68
CA ASN A 115 8.60 6.14 24.90
C ASN A 115 7.40 6.93 25.43
N SER A 116 6.55 6.25 26.22
CA SER A 116 5.55 6.90 27.07
C SER A 116 5.54 6.21 28.44
N ASN A 117 6.43 6.67 29.35
CA ASN A 117 6.26 6.74 30.82
C ASN A 117 7.54 6.51 31.67
N GLY A 118 8.68 7.11 31.32
CA GLY A 118 9.68 7.48 32.33
C GLY A 118 10.48 6.35 33.01
N PHE A 119 10.39 5.11 32.54
CA PHE A 119 11.37 4.09 32.92
C PHE A 119 12.46 4.02 31.86
N ASP A 120 13.49 4.82 32.13
CA ASP A 120 14.81 4.84 31.49
C ASP A 120 14.91 5.67 30.19
N TYR A 121 15.30 6.95 30.36
CA TYR A 121 15.56 7.95 29.32
C TYR A 121 16.71 7.58 28.34
N ALA A 122 17.34 6.43 28.52
CA ALA A 122 18.51 6.01 27.74
C ALA A 122 18.15 5.33 26.41
N TRP A 123 16.87 5.05 26.13
CA TRP A 123 16.50 4.12 25.05
C TRP A 123 15.76 4.79 23.89
N LYS A 124 16.37 4.71 22.70
CA LYS A 124 15.77 5.13 21.43
C LYS A 124 14.78 4.07 20.89
N PRO A 125 13.70 4.50 20.20
CA PRO A 125 12.72 3.58 19.63
C PRO A 125 13.29 2.73 18.51
N LEU A 126 12.76 1.51 18.35
CA LEU A 126 13.04 0.60 17.24
C LEU A 126 11.80 0.46 16.36
N PHE A 127 12.01 0.52 15.04
CA PHE A 127 10.95 0.53 14.03
C PHE A 127 10.91 -0.76 13.22
N PRO A 128 9.97 -1.70 13.52
CA PRO A 128 9.85 -2.94 12.79
C PRO A 128 9.04 -2.73 11.50
N PHE A 129 9.46 -3.35 10.40
CA PHE A 129 8.71 -3.40 9.15
C PHE A 129 9.09 -4.61 8.30
N HIS A 130 8.21 -5.02 7.38
CA HIS A 130 8.50 -6.13 6.48
C HIS A 130 9.44 -5.72 5.34
N TRP A 131 10.24 -6.66 4.83
CA TRP A 131 11.07 -6.43 3.64
C TRP A 131 10.28 -6.00 2.40
N PRO A 132 9.14 -6.62 2.04
CA PRO A 132 8.26 -6.13 0.98
C PRO A 132 7.85 -4.67 1.15
N CYS A 133 7.54 -4.25 2.38
CA CYS A 133 7.17 -2.87 2.68
C CYS A 133 8.34 -1.90 2.47
N TYR A 134 9.56 -2.28 2.87
CA TYR A 134 10.75 -1.44 2.68
C TYR A 134 11.09 -1.24 1.20
N LYS A 135 11.00 -2.30 0.39
CA LYS A 135 11.14 -2.20 -1.08
C LYS A 135 10.13 -1.23 -1.68
N LEU A 136 8.88 -1.31 -1.23
CA LEU A 136 7.80 -0.44 -1.72
C LEU A 136 8.01 1.01 -1.31
N LEU A 137 8.47 1.28 -0.09
CA LEU A 137 8.84 2.61 0.38
C LEU A 137 10.01 3.19 -0.43
N ALA A 138 11.04 2.36 -0.70
CA ALA A 138 12.17 2.77 -1.54
C ALA A 138 11.72 3.23 -2.91
N ARG A 139 10.81 2.49 -3.55
CA ARG A 139 10.18 2.89 -4.80
C ARG A 139 9.44 4.21 -4.64
N ALA A 140 8.55 4.36 -3.65
CA ALA A 140 7.82 5.61 -3.44
C ALA A 140 8.74 6.84 -3.24
N LEU A 141 9.90 6.66 -2.63
CA LEU A 141 10.90 7.72 -2.47
C LEU A 141 11.60 8.09 -3.79
N THR A 142 11.76 7.16 -4.73
CA THR A 142 12.62 7.35 -5.93
C THR A 142 11.89 7.34 -7.27
N GLU A 143 10.68 6.78 -7.34
CA GLU A 143 9.86 6.72 -8.56
C GLU A 143 9.23 8.07 -8.92
N THR A 144 9.79 9.16 -8.41
CA THR A 144 9.69 10.44 -9.11
C THR A 144 10.52 10.51 -10.39
N ASN A 145 11.53 9.64 -10.67
CA ASN A 145 12.34 9.83 -11.89
C ASN A 145 13.15 8.70 -12.58
N SER A 146 13.23 7.41 -12.22
CA SER A 146 14.12 6.49 -13.00
C SER A 146 13.84 4.97 -12.93
N ASN A 147 14.21 4.24 -14.01
CA ASN A 147 14.25 2.77 -14.14
C ASN A 147 15.37 2.11 -13.27
N VAL A 148 15.60 2.60 -12.05
CA VAL A 148 16.68 2.13 -11.18
C VAL A 148 16.26 0.80 -10.52
N PRO A 149 17.13 -0.23 -10.47
CA PRO A 149 16.83 -1.47 -9.75
C PRO A 149 16.52 -1.22 -8.27
N VAL A 150 15.48 -1.87 -7.74
CA VAL A 150 15.00 -1.71 -6.35
C VAL A 150 16.11 -1.90 -5.31
N ALA A 151 17.02 -2.85 -5.52
CA ALA A 151 18.14 -3.08 -4.61
C ALA A 151 19.08 -1.87 -4.49
N THR A 152 19.25 -1.13 -5.58
CA THR A 152 20.01 0.13 -5.59
C THR A 152 19.22 1.22 -4.88
N THR A 153 17.92 1.28 -5.12
CA THR A 153 16.98 2.21 -4.49
C THR A 153 16.97 2.10 -2.97
N THR A 154 16.92 0.87 -2.43
CA THR A 154 16.91 0.63 -0.99
C THR A 154 18.19 1.09 -0.28
N ASN A 155 19.30 1.19 -1.01
CA ASN A 155 20.59 1.66 -0.49
C ASN A 155 20.73 3.20 -0.52
N GLN A 156 19.89 3.88 -1.32
CA GLN A 156 19.90 5.33 -1.46
C GLN A 156 19.08 6.05 -0.39
N ILE A 157 18.26 5.32 0.38
CA ILE A 157 17.50 5.90 1.48
C ILE A 157 18.46 6.30 2.61
N ASP A 158 18.39 7.57 3.01
CA ASP A 158 19.03 8.03 4.23
C ASP A 158 18.26 7.47 5.44
N LYS A 159 18.90 6.51 6.10
CA LYS A 159 18.33 5.80 7.25
C LYS A 159 18.13 6.73 8.46
N HIS A 160 18.92 7.78 8.57
CA HIS A 160 18.83 8.73 9.67
C HIS A 160 17.63 9.66 9.48
N VAL A 161 17.46 10.19 8.26
CA VAL A 161 16.23 10.94 7.90
C VAL A 161 15.00 10.07 8.11
N LEU A 162 15.03 8.82 7.64
CA LEU A 162 13.92 7.88 7.84
C LEU A 162 13.63 7.62 9.33
N PHE A 163 14.67 7.47 10.16
CA PHE A 163 14.53 7.30 11.60
C PHE A 163 13.82 8.50 12.23
N ILE A 164 14.24 9.72 11.91
CA ILE A 164 13.63 10.96 12.42
C ILE A 164 12.15 11.05 12.02
N VAL A 165 11.82 10.74 10.75
CA VAL A 165 10.43 10.75 10.27
C VAL A 165 9.57 9.79 11.09
N MET A 166 10.05 8.56 11.29
CA MET A 166 9.29 7.58 12.05
C MET A 166 9.20 7.94 13.54
N GLU A 167 10.27 8.49 14.15
CA GLU A 167 10.29 8.97 15.54
C GLU A 167 9.26 10.09 15.76
N ARG A 168 9.19 11.07 14.85
CA ARG A 168 8.19 12.15 14.86
C ARG A 168 6.75 11.65 14.72
N LYS A 169 6.55 10.41 14.28
CA LYS A 169 5.23 9.82 14.02
C LYS A 169 4.88 8.68 14.97
N ILE A 170 5.59 8.44 16.07
CA ILE A 170 5.16 7.42 17.04
C ILE A 170 3.76 7.76 17.58
N ASN A 171 2.85 6.77 17.57
CA ASN A 171 1.52 6.97 18.13
C ASN A 171 1.50 6.88 19.66
N THR A 172 0.42 7.33 20.31
CA THR A 172 0.28 7.34 21.77
C THR A 172 0.38 5.95 22.42
N ALA A 173 -0.12 4.93 21.72
CA ALA A 173 -0.03 3.53 22.15
C ALA A 173 1.38 2.93 21.98
N SER A 174 2.27 3.61 21.25
CA SER A 174 3.56 3.13 20.78
C SER A 174 3.49 1.70 20.19
N LYS A 175 2.53 1.46 19.30
CA LYS A 175 2.35 0.15 18.61
C LYS A 175 2.43 0.24 17.09
N CYS A 176 2.25 1.44 16.56
CA CYS A 176 2.41 1.77 15.15
C CYS A 176 2.72 3.28 15.02
N LEU A 177 2.93 3.73 13.80
CA LEU A 177 3.05 5.17 13.54
C LEU A 177 1.66 5.81 13.45
N ASN A 178 1.56 7.09 13.74
CA ASN A 178 0.36 7.91 13.56
C ASN A 178 0.23 8.29 12.07
N LEU A 179 -0.11 7.28 11.27
CA LEU A 179 -0.34 7.33 9.82
C LEU A 179 -1.72 6.75 9.51
N ASP A 180 -2.29 7.12 8.37
CA ASP A 180 -3.52 6.49 7.89
C ASP A 180 -3.18 5.15 7.22
N TYR A 181 -3.36 4.05 7.95
CA TYR A 181 -3.19 2.68 7.44
C TYR A 181 -4.42 2.11 6.71
N GLY A 182 -5.49 2.91 6.57
CA GLY A 182 -6.75 2.50 5.95
C GLY A 182 -7.40 1.32 6.67
N LEU A 183 -7.83 0.31 5.89
CA LEU A 183 -8.52 -0.88 6.41
C LEU A 183 -7.75 -1.63 7.51
N ALA A 184 -6.41 -1.55 7.53
CA ALA A 184 -5.60 -2.25 8.52
C ALA A 184 -5.87 -1.76 9.96
N ALA A 185 -6.28 -0.50 10.15
CA ALA A 185 -6.66 0.02 11.46
C ALA A 185 -7.78 -0.79 12.12
N THR A 186 -8.66 -1.43 11.33
CA THR A 186 -9.75 -2.28 11.87
C THR A 186 -9.23 -3.56 12.54
N SER A 187 -8.07 -4.05 12.10
CA SER A 187 -7.41 -5.23 12.64
C SER A 187 -6.38 -4.90 13.74
N GLN A 188 -6.10 -3.61 13.97
CA GLN A 188 -5.22 -3.12 15.04
C GLN A 188 -6.02 -2.92 16.33
N ASP A 189 -5.55 -3.52 17.43
CA ASP A 189 -6.18 -3.48 18.75
C ASP A 189 -5.11 -3.76 19.84
N TYR A 190 -5.41 -4.52 20.89
CA TYR A 190 -4.42 -5.02 21.82
C TYR A 190 -3.38 -5.92 21.13
N CYS A 191 -3.84 -6.78 20.21
CA CYS A 191 -3.04 -7.58 19.30
C CYS A 191 -3.71 -7.63 17.91
N TRP A 192 -3.00 -8.10 16.88
CA TRP A 192 -3.59 -8.25 15.54
C TRP A 192 -4.79 -9.21 15.54
N ARG A 193 -5.90 -8.78 14.92
CA ARG A 193 -7.09 -9.61 14.71
C ARG A 193 -7.21 -10.10 13.26
N SER A 194 -7.16 -11.41 13.07
CA SER A 194 -7.52 -12.08 11.81
C SER A 194 -9.04 -12.11 11.66
N ILE A 195 -9.59 -11.12 10.95
CA ILE A 195 -11.03 -10.95 10.76
C ILE A 195 -11.42 -11.52 9.38
N PRO A 196 -12.43 -12.41 9.29
CA PRO A 196 -12.95 -12.87 8.01
C PRO A 196 -13.37 -11.70 7.09
N GLY A 197 -12.99 -11.79 5.82
CA GLY A 197 -13.19 -10.71 4.83
C GLY A 197 -12.09 -9.65 4.82
N TYR A 198 -11.09 -9.73 5.69
CA TYR A 198 -9.91 -8.85 5.69
C TYR A 198 -8.62 -9.55 5.23
N GLU A 199 -8.74 -10.69 4.55
CA GLU A 199 -7.63 -11.48 4.01
C GLU A 199 -6.72 -10.63 3.10
N LEU A 200 -7.29 -9.64 2.42
CA LEU A 200 -6.58 -8.62 1.65
C LEU A 200 -5.39 -8.03 2.40
N LEU A 201 -5.50 -7.78 3.71
CA LEU A 201 -4.48 -7.07 4.49
C LEU A 201 -3.15 -7.83 4.57
N VAL A 202 -3.20 -9.16 4.44
CA VAL A 202 -2.04 -10.06 4.52
C VAL A 202 -1.72 -10.72 3.17
N ALA A 203 -2.46 -10.37 2.11
CA ALA A 203 -2.18 -10.85 0.75
C ALA A 203 -0.78 -10.38 0.29
N PRO A 204 0.07 -11.28 -0.26
CA PRO A 204 1.35 -10.90 -0.85
C PRO A 204 1.16 -9.81 -1.91
N PHE A 205 1.94 -8.75 -1.80
CA PHE A 205 1.89 -7.63 -2.74
C PHE A 205 3.21 -7.39 -3.47
N ASP A 206 4.18 -8.29 -3.32
CA ASP A 206 5.45 -8.21 -4.07
C ASP A 206 5.23 -8.37 -5.58
N GLU A 207 6.20 -7.93 -6.37
CA GLU A 207 6.19 -8.15 -7.82
C GLU A 207 6.45 -9.62 -8.12
N THR A 208 5.56 -10.20 -8.93
CA THR A 208 5.64 -11.60 -9.31
C THR A 208 5.37 -11.75 -10.81
N PRO A 209 5.94 -12.78 -11.47
CA PRO A 209 5.60 -13.09 -12.85
C PRO A 209 4.09 -13.34 -13.06
N SER A 210 3.39 -13.84 -12.03
CA SER A 210 1.94 -14.02 -12.06
C SER A 210 1.18 -12.69 -12.16
N THR A 211 1.64 -11.65 -11.47
CA THR A 211 1.04 -10.30 -11.54
C THR A 211 1.21 -9.69 -12.92
N SER A 212 2.41 -9.79 -13.51
CA SER A 212 2.65 -9.33 -14.89
C SER A 212 1.75 -10.07 -15.91
N THR A 213 1.58 -11.39 -15.72
CA THR A 213 0.73 -12.22 -16.58
C THR A 213 -0.75 -11.82 -16.44
N LEU A 214 -1.23 -11.60 -15.21
CA LEU A 214 -2.57 -11.12 -14.92
C LEU A 214 -2.84 -9.77 -15.60
N LEU A 215 -1.93 -8.81 -15.46
CA LEU A 215 -2.06 -7.48 -16.04
C LEU A 215 -2.02 -7.50 -17.57
N ARG A 216 -1.11 -8.28 -18.17
CA ARG A 216 -1.06 -8.48 -19.63
C ARG A 216 -2.35 -9.10 -20.17
N THR A 217 -2.89 -10.09 -19.46
CA THR A 217 -4.17 -10.73 -19.80
C THR A 217 -5.32 -9.72 -19.71
N THR A 218 -5.34 -8.93 -18.64
CA THR A 218 -6.35 -7.87 -18.44
C THR A 218 -6.28 -6.82 -19.56
N CYS A 219 -5.08 -6.41 -19.97
CA CYS A 219 -4.89 -5.50 -21.10
C CYS A 219 -5.39 -6.09 -22.42
N THR A 220 -5.51 -7.42 -22.55
CA THR A 220 -5.96 -8.09 -23.77
C THR A 220 -7.47 -8.31 -23.78
N ILE A 221 -8.07 -8.66 -22.64
CA ILE A 221 -9.49 -9.04 -22.55
C ILE A 221 -10.40 -7.85 -22.22
N SER A 222 -9.94 -6.92 -21.38
CA SER A 222 -10.77 -5.88 -20.77
C SER A 222 -11.12 -4.65 -21.65
N PRO A 223 -10.33 -4.24 -22.66
CA PRO A 223 -10.59 -2.96 -23.35
C PRO A 223 -11.90 -2.91 -24.13
N ASP A 224 -12.37 -4.03 -24.67
CA ASP A 224 -13.55 -4.07 -25.54
C ASP A 224 -14.84 -4.28 -24.75
N ALA A 225 -14.77 -4.91 -23.57
CA ALA A 225 -15.93 -5.19 -22.73
C ALA A 225 -16.46 -3.94 -21.98
N LEU A 226 -15.64 -2.89 -21.88
CA LEU A 226 -15.94 -1.66 -21.15
C LEU A 226 -16.28 -0.54 -22.14
N HIS A 227 -17.22 -0.80 -23.05
CA HIS A 227 -17.79 0.26 -23.87
C HIS A 227 -18.43 1.31 -22.94
N PHE A 228 -17.73 2.40 -22.68
CA PHE A 228 -18.43 3.63 -22.33
C PHE A 228 -19.34 3.93 -23.51
N PRO A 229 -20.63 4.19 -23.29
CA PRO A 229 -21.51 4.56 -24.39
C PRO A 229 -20.86 5.75 -25.11
N ALA A 230 -20.40 5.52 -26.34
CA ALA A 230 -20.08 6.59 -27.25
C ALA A 230 -21.29 7.52 -27.23
N VAL A 231 -21.06 8.82 -26.99
CA VAL A 231 -22.18 9.76 -26.98
C VAL A 231 -22.77 9.73 -28.38
N LYS A 232 -23.91 9.05 -28.51
CA LYS A 232 -24.74 9.14 -29.71
C LYS A 232 -25.40 10.52 -29.66
N GLY A 233 -24.75 11.48 -30.29
CA GLY A 233 -25.32 12.80 -30.53
C GLY A 233 -24.35 13.94 -30.21
N ASP A 234 -24.21 14.85 -31.16
CA ASP A 234 -23.56 16.13 -30.95
C ASP A 234 -24.38 16.96 -29.93
N LEU A 235 -23.82 17.18 -28.74
CA LEU A 235 -24.44 18.01 -27.71
C LEU A 235 -24.02 19.48 -27.82
N THR A 236 -23.19 19.85 -28.80
CA THR A 236 -22.67 21.22 -28.97
C THR A 236 -23.80 22.25 -28.98
N ALA A 237 -24.91 21.95 -29.66
CA ALA A 237 -26.08 22.84 -29.72
C ALA A 237 -26.79 23.07 -28.36
N LYS A 238 -26.56 22.21 -27.37
CA LYS A 238 -27.14 22.33 -26.01
C LYS A 238 -26.21 23.04 -25.02
N VAL A 239 -24.94 23.25 -25.39
CA VAL A 239 -23.96 23.93 -24.55
C VAL A 239 -24.22 25.43 -24.61
N LYS A 240 -24.78 26.00 -23.54
CA LYS A 240 -25.08 27.44 -23.46
C LYS A 240 -23.88 28.28 -23.01
N SER A 241 -23.06 27.74 -22.11
CA SER A 241 -21.90 28.41 -21.55
C SER A 241 -20.93 27.36 -21.02
N ASP A 242 -19.77 27.24 -21.66
CA ASP A 242 -18.66 26.41 -21.20
C ASP A 242 -17.39 27.27 -21.14
N PRO A 243 -16.79 27.49 -19.95
CA PRO A 243 -15.61 28.35 -19.83
C PRO A 243 -14.38 27.77 -20.55
N PHE A 244 -14.32 26.45 -20.71
CA PHE A 244 -13.21 25.79 -21.40
C PHE A 244 -13.33 25.89 -22.92
N GLN A 245 -14.51 26.23 -23.46
CA GLN A 245 -14.70 26.41 -24.91
C GLN A 245 -13.85 27.53 -25.49
N LYS A 246 -13.45 28.51 -24.66
CA LYS A 246 -12.60 29.63 -25.07
C LYS A 246 -11.11 29.35 -24.92
N LEU A 247 -10.73 28.22 -24.33
CA LEU A 247 -9.35 27.87 -24.08
C LEU A 247 -8.81 26.99 -25.23
N PRO A 248 -7.57 27.22 -25.68
CA PRO A 248 -6.87 26.26 -26.54
C PRO A 248 -6.76 24.89 -25.87
N ASN A 249 -6.77 23.82 -26.67
CA ASN A 249 -6.68 22.44 -26.17
C ASN A 249 -5.40 22.20 -25.38
N GLU A 250 -4.31 22.91 -25.71
CA GLU A 250 -3.03 22.86 -25.01
C GLU A 250 -3.18 23.37 -23.58
N ILE A 251 -3.94 24.44 -23.37
CA ILE A 251 -4.21 24.99 -22.03
C ILE A 251 -5.07 24.02 -21.22
N ILE A 252 -6.08 23.40 -21.85
CA ILE A 252 -6.88 22.34 -21.24
C ILE A 252 -5.96 21.17 -20.82
N GLY A 253 -5.05 20.76 -21.70
CA GLY A 253 -4.06 19.72 -21.42
C GLY A 253 -3.14 20.06 -20.24
N ILE A 254 -2.66 21.31 -20.15
CA ILE A 254 -1.85 21.79 -19.01
C ILE A 254 -2.67 21.76 -17.72
N ILE A 255 -3.92 22.25 -17.73
CA ILE A 255 -4.81 22.23 -16.56
C ILE A 255 -5.01 20.78 -16.07
N LEU A 256 -5.23 19.85 -17.00
CA LEU A 256 -5.42 18.44 -16.69
C LEU A 256 -4.12 17.69 -16.33
N GLY A 257 -2.96 18.31 -16.59
CA GLY A 257 -1.65 17.81 -16.22
C GLY A 257 -1.25 18.10 -14.76
N PHE A 258 -2.01 18.94 -14.06
CA PHE A 258 -1.83 19.13 -12.62
C PHE A 258 -2.24 17.88 -11.82
N PRO A 259 -1.76 17.72 -10.57
CA PRO A 259 -2.15 16.62 -9.69
C PRO A 259 -3.62 16.74 -9.28
N ILE A 260 -4.50 16.30 -10.17
CA ILE A 260 -5.95 16.23 -9.99
C ILE A 260 -6.32 14.76 -9.97
N ASP A 261 -7.11 14.33 -8.99
CA ASP A 261 -7.55 12.94 -8.90
C ASP A 261 -8.46 12.54 -10.08
N ILE A 262 -8.50 11.25 -10.41
CA ILE A 262 -9.28 10.75 -11.54
C ILE A 262 -10.78 11.06 -11.44
N VAL A 263 -11.34 11.11 -10.23
CA VAL A 263 -12.77 11.41 -10.03
C VAL A 263 -13.06 12.86 -10.41
N SER A 264 -12.20 13.79 -10.01
CA SER A 264 -12.27 15.20 -10.41
C SER A 264 -12.12 15.38 -11.93
N VAL A 265 -11.20 14.67 -12.59
CA VAL A 265 -11.08 14.67 -14.06
C VAL A 265 -12.37 14.18 -14.73
N LEU A 266 -12.95 13.09 -14.24
CA LEU A 266 -14.21 12.56 -14.76
C LEU A 266 -15.39 13.50 -14.52
N ASN A 267 -15.45 14.17 -13.36
CA ASN A 267 -16.46 15.17 -13.06
C ASN A 267 -16.33 16.38 -13.99
N LEU A 268 -15.10 16.79 -14.32
CA LEU A 268 -14.86 17.85 -15.29
C LEU A 268 -15.33 17.44 -16.70
N CYS A 269 -15.11 16.18 -17.11
CA CYS A 269 -15.66 15.63 -18.37
C CYS A 269 -17.20 15.57 -18.39
N ARG A 270 -17.84 15.51 -17.21
CA ARG A 270 -19.31 15.56 -17.09
C ARG A 270 -19.82 17.00 -17.14
N ALA A 271 -19.06 17.93 -16.58
CA ALA A 271 -19.44 19.34 -16.46
C ALA A 271 -19.13 20.18 -17.72
N SER A 272 -18.05 19.87 -18.44
CA SER A 272 -17.61 20.59 -19.64
C SER A 272 -17.63 19.69 -20.87
N TRP A 273 -18.36 20.13 -21.90
CA TRP A 273 -18.38 19.45 -23.19
C TRP A 273 -17.04 19.60 -23.90
N SER A 274 -16.42 20.78 -23.83
CA SER A 274 -15.12 21.03 -24.43
C SER A 274 -14.03 20.10 -23.85
N VAL A 275 -13.96 19.99 -22.52
CA VAL A 275 -13.02 19.07 -21.87
C VAL A 275 -13.31 17.61 -22.24
N ARG A 276 -14.59 17.23 -22.29
CA ARG A 276 -14.99 15.87 -22.70
C ARG A 276 -14.50 15.54 -24.11
N CYS A 277 -14.70 16.43 -25.07
CA CYS A 277 -14.26 16.23 -26.45
C CYS A 277 -12.74 16.08 -26.56
N VAL A 278 -11.98 16.91 -25.85
CA VAL A 278 -10.50 16.82 -25.84
C VAL A 278 -10.02 15.48 -25.29
N LEU A 279 -10.73 14.91 -24.33
CA LEU A 279 -10.32 13.69 -23.63
C LEU A 279 -10.89 12.39 -24.20
N GLN A 280 -11.94 12.44 -25.01
CA GLN A 280 -12.67 11.24 -25.42
C GLN A 280 -11.77 10.22 -26.15
N ASP A 281 -10.93 10.69 -27.07
CA ASP A 281 -10.06 9.86 -27.91
C ASP A 281 -8.57 10.17 -27.71
N ASN A 282 -8.20 10.68 -26.52
CA ASN A 282 -6.83 11.04 -26.20
C ASN A 282 -6.09 9.92 -25.46
N ASP A 283 -5.62 8.93 -26.22
CA ASP A 283 -4.91 7.77 -25.68
C ASP A 283 -3.64 8.16 -24.91
N LEU A 284 -2.91 9.18 -25.36
CA LEU A 284 -1.69 9.64 -24.70
C LEU A 284 -2.00 10.18 -23.30
N PHE A 285 -3.08 10.95 -23.17
CA PHE A 285 -3.54 11.44 -21.87
C PHE A 285 -3.89 10.28 -20.94
N TRP A 286 -4.71 9.31 -21.38
CA TRP A 286 -5.12 8.20 -20.52
C TRP A 286 -3.96 7.25 -20.18
N LYS A 287 -3.00 7.06 -21.10
CA LYS A 287 -1.74 6.34 -20.80
C LYS A 287 -0.92 7.08 -19.74
N GLY A 288 -0.86 8.40 -19.80
CA GLY A 288 -0.26 9.24 -18.77
C GLY A 288 -0.97 9.10 -17.41
N ARG A 289 -2.31 9.07 -17.43
CA ARG A 289 -3.12 8.87 -16.22
C ARG A 289 -2.91 7.52 -15.56
N ILE A 290 -2.63 6.44 -16.31
CA ILE A 290 -2.22 5.16 -15.70
C ILE A 290 -1.02 5.36 -14.77
N ARG A 291 0.00 6.12 -15.20
CA ARG A 291 1.21 6.37 -14.39
C ARG A 291 0.93 7.22 -13.15
N ILE A 292 -0.02 8.14 -13.25
CA ILE A 292 -0.36 9.10 -12.17
C ILE A 292 -1.32 8.49 -11.16
N ASP A 293 -2.37 7.81 -11.62
CA ASP A 293 -3.45 7.29 -10.78
C ASP A 293 -3.19 5.87 -10.27
N LEU A 294 -2.32 5.12 -10.94
CA LEU A 294 -1.93 3.75 -10.57
C LEU A 294 -0.40 3.63 -10.38
N PRO A 295 0.24 4.50 -9.58
CA PRO A 295 1.71 4.56 -9.44
C PRO A 295 2.30 3.22 -8.99
N CYS A 296 1.58 2.45 -8.17
CA CYS A 296 2.01 1.15 -7.66
C CYS A 296 1.92 -0.03 -8.65
N PHE A 297 1.52 0.21 -9.91
CA PHE A 297 1.38 -0.83 -10.95
C PHE A 297 2.64 -0.94 -11.81
N PHE A 298 3.77 -1.24 -11.15
CA PHE A 298 5.09 -1.26 -11.77
C PHE A 298 5.16 -2.20 -12.98
N GLU A 299 4.55 -3.37 -12.88
CA GLU A 299 4.49 -4.36 -13.94
C GLU A 299 3.74 -3.80 -15.15
N LEU A 300 2.64 -3.07 -14.95
CA LEU A 300 1.90 -2.43 -16.05
C LEU A 300 2.74 -1.34 -16.71
N HIS A 301 3.45 -0.53 -15.92
CA HIS A 301 4.33 0.52 -16.45
C HIS A 301 5.46 -0.07 -17.29
N GLN A 302 6.04 -1.18 -16.84
CA GLN A 302 7.07 -1.92 -17.57
C GLN A 302 6.50 -2.54 -18.85
N LEU A 303 5.35 -3.21 -18.77
CA LEU A 303 4.67 -3.80 -19.93
C LEU A 303 4.37 -2.75 -21.01
N MET A 304 3.91 -1.55 -20.61
CA MET A 304 3.67 -0.44 -21.53
C MET A 304 4.94 0.17 -22.12
N ALA A 305 6.09 0.06 -21.43
CA ALA A 305 7.38 0.55 -21.91
C ALA A 305 8.05 -0.44 -22.88
N GLU A 306 7.94 -1.74 -22.59
CA GLU A 306 8.50 -2.83 -23.41
C GLU A 306 7.68 -3.08 -24.68
N ASP A 307 6.36 -2.92 -24.61
CA ASP A 307 5.43 -3.13 -25.71
C ASP A 307 4.55 -1.89 -25.93
N PRO A 308 5.02 -0.91 -26.73
CA PRO A 308 4.24 0.30 -27.04
C PRO A 308 2.89 0.03 -27.71
N GLU A 309 2.77 -1.14 -28.36
CA GLU A 309 1.61 -1.60 -29.10
C GLU A 309 0.59 -2.33 -28.22
N LEU A 310 0.97 -2.69 -26.97
CA LEU A 310 0.13 -3.41 -26.01
C LEU A 310 -1.28 -2.82 -25.87
N LEU A 311 -1.36 -1.49 -25.91
CA LEU A 311 -2.59 -0.71 -25.75
C LEU A 311 -3.05 -0.01 -27.03
N ARG A 312 -2.45 -0.29 -28.21
CA ARG A 312 -2.86 0.38 -29.45
C ARG A 312 -4.29 -0.01 -29.84
N GLY A 313 -5.13 0.99 -30.10
CA GLY A 313 -6.52 0.79 -30.53
C GLY A 313 -7.44 0.24 -29.45
N LYS A 314 -6.98 0.23 -28.19
CA LYS A 314 -7.71 -0.27 -27.03
C LYS A 314 -8.26 0.88 -26.20
N ASN A 315 -9.37 0.66 -25.51
CA ASN A 315 -9.96 1.64 -24.59
C ASN A 315 -9.11 1.80 -23.31
N VAL A 316 -8.09 2.66 -23.38
CA VAL A 316 -7.15 2.93 -22.26
C VAL A 316 -7.89 3.51 -21.05
N LYS A 317 -8.87 4.38 -21.27
CA LYS A 317 -9.71 4.94 -20.21
C LYS A 317 -10.50 3.84 -19.48
N GLY A 318 -11.10 2.92 -20.23
CA GLY A 318 -11.81 1.75 -19.69
C GLY A 318 -10.90 0.88 -18.83
N LEU A 319 -9.71 0.55 -19.36
CA LEU A 319 -8.72 -0.22 -18.62
C LEU A 319 -8.32 0.47 -17.31
N LEU A 320 -8.00 1.76 -17.35
CA LEU A 320 -7.65 2.55 -16.16
C LEU A 320 -8.76 2.45 -15.09
N LEU A 321 -10.00 2.69 -15.48
CA LEU A 321 -11.13 2.71 -14.54
C LEU A 321 -11.46 1.32 -14.00
N ALA A 322 -11.33 0.28 -14.82
CA ALA A 322 -11.51 -1.09 -14.36
C ALA A 322 -10.41 -1.52 -13.40
N LEU A 323 -9.14 -1.26 -13.70
CA LEU A 323 -8.04 -1.56 -12.78
C LEU A 323 -8.20 -0.79 -11.47
N HIS A 324 -8.56 0.49 -11.54
CA HIS A 324 -8.80 1.31 -10.37
C HIS A 324 -9.93 0.76 -9.48
N GLU A 325 -11.03 0.27 -10.06
CA GLU A 325 -12.14 -0.31 -9.28
C GLU A 325 -11.82 -1.72 -8.79
N MET A 326 -11.27 -2.60 -9.65
CA MET A 326 -10.91 -3.98 -9.28
C MET A 326 -9.85 -4.06 -8.19
N THR A 327 -9.06 -2.99 -8.01
CA THR A 327 -8.02 -2.92 -6.97
C THR A 327 -8.35 -1.95 -5.84
N ARG A 328 -9.61 -1.49 -5.74
CA ARG A 328 -10.04 -0.66 -4.61
C ARG A 328 -10.03 -1.51 -3.33
N PRO A 329 -9.23 -1.16 -2.30
CA PRO A 329 -9.22 -1.93 -1.07
C PRO A 329 -10.60 -1.92 -0.40
N MET A 330 -11.19 -3.11 -0.18
CA MET A 330 -12.48 -3.25 0.50
C MET A 330 -12.58 -4.58 1.26
N LYS A 331 -13.42 -4.60 2.30
CA LYS A 331 -13.77 -5.83 3.02
C LYS A 331 -14.46 -6.82 2.06
N GLY A 332 -14.12 -8.09 2.18
CA GLY A 332 -14.65 -9.19 1.38
C GLY A 332 -14.06 -9.29 -0.02
N MET A 333 -12.99 -8.55 -0.31
CA MET A 333 -12.29 -8.65 -1.59
C MET A 333 -11.67 -10.04 -1.75
N THR A 334 -11.93 -10.67 -2.89
CA THR A 334 -11.39 -11.98 -3.26
C THR A 334 -10.86 -11.98 -4.69
N GLY A 335 -9.98 -12.92 -5.01
CA GLY A 335 -9.55 -13.18 -6.38
C GLY A 335 -8.17 -12.59 -6.71
N PRO A 336 -7.77 -12.61 -7.99
CA PRO A 336 -6.37 -12.47 -8.38
C PRO A 336 -5.79 -11.07 -8.17
N PHE A 337 -6.63 -10.06 -7.94
CA PHE A 337 -6.21 -8.67 -7.73
C PHE A 337 -5.97 -8.30 -6.26
N MET A 338 -6.16 -9.23 -5.31
CA MET A 338 -5.97 -8.95 -3.88
C MET A 338 -4.57 -8.42 -3.57
N GLY A 339 -3.51 -9.03 -4.13
CA GLY A 339 -2.14 -8.56 -3.93
C GLY A 339 -1.92 -7.12 -4.40
N LEU A 340 -2.47 -6.76 -5.56
CA LEU A 340 -2.39 -5.39 -6.11
C LEU A 340 -3.20 -4.39 -5.27
N ALA A 341 -4.38 -4.77 -4.79
CA ALA A 341 -5.15 -3.92 -3.88
C ALA A 341 -4.42 -3.72 -2.54
N ASN A 342 -3.77 -4.76 -2.01
CA ASN A 342 -2.95 -4.60 -0.80
C ASN A 342 -1.75 -3.70 -1.08
N ARG A 343 -1.08 -3.86 -2.24
CA ARG A 343 0.01 -2.98 -2.67
C ARG A 343 -0.43 -1.52 -2.70
N ARG A 344 -1.58 -1.24 -3.30
CA ARG A 344 -2.14 0.11 -3.43
C ARG A 344 -2.44 0.73 -2.07
N ARG A 345 -2.97 -0.06 -1.14
CA ARG A 345 -3.17 0.36 0.25
C ARG A 345 -1.85 0.73 0.92
N VAL A 346 -0.83 -0.13 0.83
CA VAL A 346 0.48 0.14 1.45
C VAL A 346 1.19 1.32 0.76
N TRP A 347 1.05 1.46 -0.55
CA TRP A 347 1.60 2.57 -1.32
C TRP A 347 1.11 3.93 -0.79
N SER A 348 -0.18 4.06 -0.47
CA SER A 348 -0.72 5.29 0.13
C SER A 348 -0.06 5.65 1.46
N VAL A 349 0.37 4.65 2.25
CA VAL A 349 1.16 4.90 3.48
C VAL A 349 2.60 5.29 3.13
N CYS A 350 3.20 4.64 2.14
CA CYS A 350 4.53 5.01 1.64
C CYS A 350 4.56 6.47 1.14
N GLU A 351 3.51 6.96 0.48
CA GLU A 351 3.39 8.36 0.04
C GLU A 351 3.34 9.33 1.23
N GLN A 352 2.61 8.99 2.30
CA GLN A 352 2.61 9.78 3.53
C GLN A 352 4.02 9.86 4.16
N ILE A 353 4.74 8.73 4.21
CA ILE A 353 6.12 8.69 4.74
C ILE A 353 7.06 9.48 3.81
N ALA A 354 6.92 9.32 2.49
CA ALA A 354 7.77 9.99 1.50
C ALA A 354 7.63 11.51 1.56
N ALA A 355 6.42 12.04 1.73
CA ALA A 355 6.19 13.47 1.92
C ALA A 355 7.00 14.01 3.12
N LEU A 356 6.90 13.33 4.27
CA LEU A 356 7.61 13.72 5.50
C LEU A 356 9.13 13.55 5.37
N TYR A 357 9.57 12.52 4.66
CA TYR A 357 10.99 12.27 4.41
C TYR A 357 11.62 13.43 3.64
N TRP A 358 10.97 13.89 2.57
CA TRP A 358 11.48 15.01 1.79
C TRP A 358 11.37 16.36 2.50
N ASP A 359 10.47 16.50 3.48
CA ASP A 359 10.47 17.67 4.36
C ASP A 359 11.70 17.67 5.27
N VAL A 360 11.96 16.57 5.98
CA VAL A 360 13.12 16.44 6.89
C VAL A 360 14.45 16.51 6.13
N ALA A 361 14.55 15.87 4.96
CA ALA A 361 15.77 15.89 4.15
C ALA A 361 16.13 17.28 3.63
N ARG A 362 15.17 18.22 3.54
CA ARG A 362 15.41 19.62 3.16
C ARG A 362 15.79 20.50 4.35
N GLU A 363 15.44 20.09 5.57
CA GLU A 363 15.82 20.75 6.82
C GLU A 363 17.23 20.38 7.30
N SER A 364 17.76 19.27 6.80
CA SER A 364 19.07 18.69 7.16
C SER A 364 20.15 19.14 6.18
#